data_AF-A0A6J1GGJ8-F1
#
_entry.id   AF-A0A6J1GGJ8-F1
#
_cell.length_a   1.000
_cell.length_b   1.000
_cell.length_c   1.000
_cell.angle_alpha   90.00
_cell.angle_beta   90.00
_cell.angle_gamma   90.00
#
_symmetry.space_group_name_H-M   'P 1'
#
loop_
_entity.id
_entity.type
_entity.pdbx_description
1 polymer ?
#
loop_
_entity_poly.entity_id
_entity_poly.type
_entity_poly.pdbx_seq_one_letter_code
_entity_poly.pdbx_strand_id
1 'polypeptide(L)'
;MLRGSSGFYSYAIYQHLKEWPGFNLGETRLAFKLRKDKFHYMAMADNRQRSMPLPDDRSPPRGRALAYPEAVLLVDPIESELKGEVDDKYQYSCDNKDSGVHGWISTDPPIGFWLITPSNECRSGGPVKQNLTSHVGPTTLAVFISAHYTGEDLVPKIGAGEAWKKVFGPVFIYLNSTYDSSDALQLWEDGKSQASIEVQSWPYSFPASEDFPKSNQRGNISGRLLVKDSYVSEDYIPANGAFVGLAPPGDVGSWQRESKGYQFWSRADEDGYFFIDHIRPGDYNLYAWVPGFIGDYRYDSIIDILEGSQIDVDEIIYEPPRAGATLWEIGVPDRSAEEFYVPDPNPNYVNKLYLNHSDKFRQYGLWERYSELYPDADLVYTVGVSDYTKDWFFAQVTRKTENGTFKGTTWQVKFELDNVDSQATYKLRVALASASIAELQVGVNDPKAKPVFSSGLIGRDNSIARHGIHGLYWLYNVNIPGNRLVSGDNTIFFTQPRSTSPFQAIMYDYIRLEAPPPPSSAHGLL
;
A
#
# COMPACT_ATOMS: atom_id res chain seq x y z
N MET A 1 -4.02 -32.43 4.19
CA MET A 1 -5.31 -32.51 4.94
C MET A 1 -5.03 -33.06 6.32
N LEU A 2 -5.66 -32.50 7.35
CA LEU A 2 -5.59 -33.02 8.71
C LEU A 2 -6.91 -33.68 9.09
N ARG A 3 -6.85 -34.73 9.90
CA ARG A 3 -8.06 -35.40 10.39
C ARG A 3 -8.83 -34.45 11.31
N GLY A 4 -10.12 -34.27 11.04
CA GLY A 4 -11.00 -33.43 11.86
C GLY A 4 -11.07 -31.96 11.44
N SER A 5 -10.30 -31.54 10.42
CA SER A 5 -10.41 -30.18 9.87
C SER A 5 -11.41 -30.14 8.72
N SER A 6 -12.27 -29.12 8.69
CA SER A 6 -13.21 -28.86 7.60
C SER A 6 -12.53 -28.10 6.45
N GLY A 7 -11.46 -28.67 5.89
CA GLY A 7 -10.66 -27.97 4.91
C GLY A 7 -9.33 -28.63 4.59
N PHE A 8 -8.47 -27.92 3.86
CA PHE A 8 -7.13 -28.38 3.54
C PHE A 8 -6.11 -27.25 3.47
N TYR A 9 -4.88 -27.57 3.88
CA TYR A 9 -3.74 -26.66 3.80
C TYR A 9 -3.02 -26.82 2.46
N SER A 10 -2.49 -25.73 1.92
CA SER A 10 -1.67 -25.72 0.71
C SER A 10 -0.45 -24.83 0.90
N TYR A 11 0.71 -25.31 0.46
CA TYR A 11 1.96 -24.57 0.42
C TYR A 11 2.76 -25.01 -0.80
N ALA A 12 3.70 -24.17 -1.22
CA ALA A 12 4.58 -24.47 -2.34
C ALA A 12 6.03 -24.18 -1.96
N ILE A 13 6.96 -25.02 -2.43
CA ILE A 13 8.40 -24.81 -2.27
C ILE A 13 8.96 -24.61 -3.66
N TYR A 14 9.49 -23.42 -3.93
CA TYR A 14 10.15 -23.12 -5.18
C TYR A 14 11.65 -23.17 -4.95
N GLN A 15 12.39 -23.74 -5.90
CA GLN A 15 13.84 -23.86 -5.87
C GLN A 15 14.41 -23.51 -7.24
N HIS A 16 15.46 -22.71 -7.24
CA HIS A 16 16.33 -22.42 -8.36
C HIS A 16 17.75 -22.86 -7.99
N LEU A 17 18.31 -23.78 -8.78
CA LEU A 17 19.66 -24.31 -8.57
C LEU A 17 20.70 -23.43 -9.27
N LYS A 18 21.96 -23.43 -8.81
CA LYS A 18 22.99 -22.53 -9.34
C LYS A 18 23.22 -22.72 -10.84
N GLU A 19 23.07 -23.94 -11.33
CA GLU A 19 23.25 -24.34 -12.72
C GLU A 19 22.11 -23.89 -13.65
N TRP A 20 21.01 -23.37 -13.12
CA TRP A 20 19.87 -22.94 -13.93
C TRP A 20 20.07 -21.53 -14.52
N PRO A 21 19.48 -21.25 -15.70
CA PRO A 21 19.48 -19.91 -16.26
C PRO A 21 18.64 -18.98 -15.40
N GLY A 22 19.07 -17.71 -15.30
CA GLY A 22 18.32 -16.71 -14.56
C GLY A 22 16.90 -16.50 -15.11
N PHE A 23 15.98 -16.14 -14.23
CA PHE A 23 14.58 -15.89 -14.57
C PHE A 23 13.95 -14.84 -13.64
N ASN A 24 12.80 -14.32 -14.07
CA ASN A 24 12.01 -13.37 -13.30
C ASN A 24 10.68 -14.02 -12.88
N LEU A 25 10.34 -13.97 -11.59
CA LEU A 25 9.09 -14.51 -11.05
C LEU A 25 8.01 -13.41 -10.97
N GLY A 26 7.45 -13.02 -12.11
CA GLY A 26 6.52 -11.87 -12.19
C GLY A 26 5.25 -11.98 -11.33
N GLU A 27 4.75 -13.19 -11.14
CA GLU A 27 3.61 -13.49 -10.27
C GLU A 27 3.69 -14.93 -9.77
N THR A 28 3.35 -15.16 -8.51
CA THR A 28 3.01 -16.51 -8.00
C THR A 28 1.84 -16.45 -7.04
N ARG A 29 0.88 -17.36 -7.26
CA ARG A 29 -0.36 -17.43 -6.51
C ARG A 29 -1.00 -18.81 -6.61
N LEU A 30 -1.85 -19.14 -5.64
CA LEU A 30 -2.86 -20.19 -5.80
C LEU A 30 -4.17 -19.54 -6.27
N ALA A 31 -4.88 -20.19 -7.18
CA ALA A 31 -6.16 -19.71 -7.70
C ALA A 31 -7.21 -20.81 -7.64
N PHE A 32 -8.30 -20.54 -6.93
CA PHE A 32 -9.47 -21.40 -6.87
C PHE A 32 -10.59 -20.78 -7.69
N LYS A 33 -11.01 -21.47 -8.74
CA LYS A 33 -12.15 -21.06 -9.56
C LYS A 33 -13.34 -21.95 -9.21
N LEU A 34 -14.27 -21.39 -8.43
CA LEU A 34 -15.43 -22.12 -7.93
C LEU A 34 -16.51 -22.22 -9.00
N ARG A 35 -17.54 -23.01 -8.70
CA ARG A 35 -18.70 -23.19 -9.57
C ARG A 35 -19.51 -21.90 -9.66
N LYS A 36 -19.54 -21.30 -10.85
CA LYS A 36 -20.30 -20.06 -11.13
C LYS A 36 -21.81 -20.21 -10.94
N ASP A 37 -22.34 -21.44 -10.99
CA ASP A 37 -23.75 -21.74 -10.79
C ASP A 37 -24.11 -21.97 -9.31
N LYS A 38 -23.14 -21.84 -8.40
CA LYS A 38 -23.30 -22.09 -6.97
C LYS A 38 -22.89 -20.91 -6.11
N PHE A 39 -21.73 -20.32 -6.39
CA PHE A 39 -21.14 -19.27 -5.57
C PHE A 39 -21.42 -17.90 -6.18
N HIS A 40 -22.25 -17.11 -5.51
CA HIS A 40 -22.75 -15.83 -6.02
C HIS A 40 -22.45 -14.65 -5.09
N TYR A 41 -22.21 -14.91 -3.81
CA TYR A 41 -21.94 -13.88 -2.82
C TYR A 41 -20.48 -13.91 -2.39
N MET A 42 -19.78 -12.79 -2.50
CA MET A 42 -18.38 -12.66 -2.12
C MET A 42 -18.27 -11.87 -0.81
N ALA A 43 -17.38 -12.30 0.08
CA ALA A 43 -17.01 -11.57 1.27
C ALA A 43 -15.48 -11.48 1.40
N MET A 44 -14.97 -10.29 1.68
CA MET A 44 -13.53 -10.06 1.89
C MET A 44 -13.20 -9.12 3.07
N ALA A 45 -14.19 -8.36 3.55
CA ALA A 45 -14.14 -7.60 4.79
C ALA A 45 -15.58 -7.33 5.25
N ASP A 46 -15.80 -6.93 6.50
CA ASP A 46 -17.15 -6.68 7.04
C ASP A 46 -17.93 -5.61 6.24
N ASN A 47 -17.23 -4.60 5.73
CA ASN A 47 -17.77 -3.55 4.87
C ASN A 47 -17.67 -3.83 3.36
N ARG A 48 -17.03 -4.95 2.95
CA ARG A 48 -16.79 -5.28 1.53
C ARG A 48 -17.28 -6.69 1.21
N GLN A 49 -18.60 -6.81 1.11
CA GLN A 49 -19.30 -8.04 0.75
C GLN A 49 -20.49 -7.71 -0.15
N ARG A 50 -20.79 -8.58 -1.12
CA ARG A 50 -21.94 -8.38 -2.03
C ARG A 50 -22.27 -9.63 -2.83
N SER A 51 -23.48 -9.65 -3.40
CA SER A 51 -23.77 -10.43 -4.60
C SER A 51 -22.92 -9.88 -5.76
N MET A 52 -22.25 -10.79 -6.45
CA MET A 52 -21.33 -10.48 -7.54
C MET A 52 -21.97 -10.80 -8.89
N PRO A 53 -21.62 -10.05 -9.95
CA PRO A 53 -22.02 -10.42 -11.30
C PRO A 53 -21.51 -11.81 -11.68
N LEU A 54 -22.16 -12.45 -12.64
CA LEU A 54 -21.66 -13.67 -13.23
C LEU A 54 -20.52 -13.35 -14.20
N PRO A 55 -19.55 -14.26 -14.40
CA PRO A 55 -18.50 -14.06 -15.39
C PRO A 55 -19.05 -13.87 -16.82
N ASP A 56 -20.24 -14.41 -17.11
CA ASP A 56 -20.91 -14.23 -18.41
C ASP A 56 -21.43 -12.78 -18.60
N ASP A 57 -21.78 -12.08 -17.51
CA ASP A 57 -22.24 -10.68 -17.56
C ASP A 57 -21.15 -9.71 -18.00
N ARG A 58 -19.88 -10.14 -17.89
CA ARG A 58 -18.73 -9.34 -18.34
C ARG A 58 -18.49 -9.43 -19.85
N SER A 59 -19.18 -10.33 -20.56
CA SER A 59 -18.99 -10.54 -22.00
C SER A 59 -20.09 -9.85 -22.83
N PRO A 60 -19.80 -9.32 -24.03
CA PRO A 60 -20.84 -8.81 -24.92
C PRO A 60 -21.89 -9.89 -25.27
N PRO A 61 -23.19 -9.54 -25.37
CA PRO A 61 -23.76 -8.19 -25.28
C PRO A 61 -24.04 -7.69 -23.85
N ARG A 62 -23.83 -8.51 -22.82
CA ARG A 62 -24.15 -8.18 -21.41
C ARG A 62 -23.17 -7.21 -20.79
N GLY A 63 -21.90 -7.30 -21.18
CA GLY A 63 -20.82 -6.47 -20.68
C GLY A 63 -20.13 -5.68 -21.78
N ARG A 64 -19.54 -4.55 -21.41
CA ARG A 64 -18.71 -3.73 -22.29
C ARG A 64 -17.43 -3.33 -21.57
N ALA A 65 -16.29 -3.76 -22.10
CA ALA A 65 -14.98 -3.31 -21.62
C ALA A 65 -14.85 -1.79 -21.73
N LEU A 66 -14.21 -1.17 -20.74
CA LEU A 66 -13.97 0.27 -20.66
C LEU A 66 -12.53 0.59 -21.09
N ALA A 67 -11.82 1.47 -20.36
CA ALA A 67 -10.48 1.92 -20.75
C ALA A 67 -9.44 0.78 -20.80
N TYR A 68 -9.69 -0.33 -20.11
CA TYR A 68 -8.85 -1.52 -20.10
C TYR A 68 -9.70 -2.78 -19.82
N PRO A 69 -9.20 -4.00 -20.17
CA PRO A 69 -10.01 -5.22 -20.18
C PRO A 69 -10.57 -5.64 -18.81
N GLU A 70 -9.89 -5.28 -17.72
CA GLU A 70 -10.35 -5.59 -16.37
C GLU A 70 -11.59 -4.81 -15.94
N ALA A 71 -11.79 -3.59 -16.42
CA ALA A 71 -12.94 -2.77 -16.08
C ALA A 71 -14.07 -2.97 -17.09
N VAL A 72 -15.20 -3.49 -16.61
CA VAL A 72 -16.34 -3.83 -17.47
C VAL A 72 -17.61 -3.18 -16.94
N LEU A 73 -18.28 -2.42 -17.80
CA LEU A 73 -19.64 -1.93 -17.54
C LEU A 73 -20.64 -3.06 -17.76
N LEU A 74 -21.49 -3.31 -16.77
CA LEU A 74 -22.59 -4.27 -16.83
C LEU A 74 -23.80 -3.63 -17.53
N VAL A 75 -23.97 -3.92 -18.81
CA VAL A 75 -25.01 -3.34 -19.69
C VAL A 75 -26.35 -4.06 -19.51
N ASP A 76 -26.32 -5.39 -19.52
CA ASP A 76 -27.50 -6.25 -19.38
C ASP A 76 -27.15 -7.53 -18.59
N PRO A 77 -26.75 -7.38 -17.31
CA PRO A 77 -26.44 -8.53 -16.46
C PRO A 77 -27.68 -9.38 -16.20
N ILE A 78 -27.48 -10.65 -15.85
CA ILE A 78 -28.56 -11.57 -15.47
C ILE A 78 -29.33 -11.01 -14.26
N GLU A 79 -28.62 -10.52 -13.26
CA GLU A 79 -29.16 -9.84 -12.10
C GLU A 79 -29.32 -8.35 -12.40
N SER A 80 -30.56 -7.92 -12.67
CA SER A 80 -30.88 -6.56 -13.13
C SER A 80 -30.48 -5.45 -12.16
N GLU A 81 -30.33 -5.76 -10.86
CA GLU A 81 -29.85 -4.82 -9.84
C GLU A 81 -28.40 -4.36 -10.06
N LEU A 82 -27.58 -5.17 -10.76
CA LEU A 82 -26.18 -4.87 -11.07
C LEU A 82 -26.03 -4.00 -12.34
N LYS A 83 -27.13 -3.77 -13.06
CA LYS A 83 -27.12 -3.01 -14.31
C LYS A 83 -26.60 -1.60 -14.09
N GLY A 84 -25.72 -1.17 -14.99
CA GLY A 84 -25.06 0.14 -14.95
C GLY A 84 -23.85 0.18 -14.01
N GLU A 85 -23.54 -0.89 -13.28
CA GLU A 85 -22.34 -0.93 -12.46
C GLU A 85 -21.08 -1.24 -13.27
N VAL A 86 -19.92 -0.79 -12.77
CA VAL A 86 -18.61 -1.23 -13.25
C VAL A 86 -18.04 -2.29 -12.32
N ASP A 87 -17.65 -3.42 -12.91
CA ASP A 87 -16.93 -4.49 -12.23
C ASP A 87 -15.47 -4.55 -12.70
N ASP A 88 -14.56 -4.50 -11.73
CA ASP A 88 -13.13 -4.64 -11.93
C ASP A 88 -12.51 -5.42 -10.76
N LYS A 89 -11.72 -6.45 -11.06
CA LYS A 89 -11.07 -7.32 -10.07
C LYS A 89 -10.24 -6.52 -9.05
N TYR A 90 -9.63 -5.40 -9.45
CA TYR A 90 -8.78 -4.60 -8.58
C TYR A 90 -9.57 -3.87 -7.49
N GLN A 91 -10.87 -3.64 -7.70
CA GLN A 91 -11.76 -3.12 -6.67
C GLN A 91 -11.85 -4.06 -5.47
N TYR A 92 -11.39 -5.31 -5.56
CA TYR A 92 -11.39 -6.30 -4.48
C TYR A 92 -9.97 -6.61 -3.98
N SER A 93 -9.06 -5.63 -4.07
CA SER A 93 -7.72 -5.72 -3.46
C SER A 93 -7.73 -5.25 -2.01
N CYS A 94 -6.80 -5.73 -1.20
CA CYS A 94 -6.51 -5.21 0.13
C CYS A 94 -5.01 -5.36 0.46
N ASP A 95 -4.58 -4.70 1.53
CA ASP A 95 -3.21 -4.81 2.02
C ASP A 95 -2.95 -6.18 2.62
N ASN A 96 -1.69 -6.61 2.59
CA ASN A 96 -1.25 -7.84 3.25
C ASN A 96 -1.70 -7.91 4.72
N LYS A 97 -1.57 -6.80 5.46
CA LYS A 97 -1.96 -6.72 6.87
C LYS A 97 -3.46 -6.99 7.12
N ASP A 98 -4.31 -6.73 6.12
CA ASP A 98 -5.77 -6.90 6.22
C ASP A 98 -6.27 -8.18 5.51
N SER A 99 -5.39 -8.89 4.81
CA SER A 99 -5.70 -10.06 3.98
C SER A 99 -5.73 -11.37 4.79
N GLY A 100 -6.51 -11.40 5.87
CA GLY A 100 -6.61 -12.57 6.76
C GLY A 100 -7.51 -13.68 6.23
N VAL A 101 -8.75 -13.34 5.86
CA VAL A 101 -9.73 -14.29 5.31
C VAL A 101 -10.62 -13.62 4.25
N HIS A 102 -10.87 -14.32 3.15
CA HIS A 102 -11.83 -13.90 2.13
C HIS A 102 -12.32 -15.10 1.32
N GLY A 103 -13.44 -14.96 0.63
CA GLY A 103 -14.07 -16.12 0.03
C GLY A 103 -15.42 -15.86 -0.62
N TRP A 104 -16.18 -16.95 -0.73
CA TRP A 104 -17.48 -16.99 -1.40
C TRP A 104 -18.47 -17.82 -0.62
N ILE A 105 -19.75 -17.43 -0.73
CA ILE A 105 -20.90 -18.14 -0.18
C ILE A 105 -21.76 -18.64 -1.35
N SER A 106 -22.14 -19.90 -1.27
CA SER A 106 -23.26 -20.51 -1.98
C SER A 106 -24.45 -20.58 -1.04
N THR A 107 -25.67 -20.38 -1.55
CA THR A 107 -26.93 -20.52 -0.79
C THR A 107 -27.64 -21.84 -1.07
N ASP A 108 -27.24 -22.58 -2.10
CA ASP A 108 -27.80 -23.89 -2.45
C ASP A 108 -26.72 -24.84 -3.02
N PRO A 109 -26.19 -25.79 -2.23
CA PRO A 109 -26.35 -25.86 -0.78
C PRO A 109 -25.66 -24.68 -0.07
N PRO A 110 -26.10 -24.27 1.14
CA PRO A 110 -25.49 -23.20 1.91
C PRO A 110 -24.08 -23.57 2.40
N ILE A 111 -23.06 -23.17 1.63
CA ILE A 111 -21.65 -23.51 1.84
C ILE A 111 -20.78 -22.26 1.69
N GLY A 112 -19.85 -22.08 2.61
CA GLY A 112 -18.78 -21.09 2.51
C GLY A 112 -17.49 -21.73 2.02
N PHE A 113 -16.78 -21.01 1.16
CA PHE A 113 -15.41 -21.34 0.74
C PHE A 113 -14.51 -20.17 1.11
N TRP A 114 -13.56 -20.42 2.01
CA TRP A 114 -12.71 -19.38 2.59
C TRP A 114 -11.24 -19.69 2.35
N LEU A 115 -10.50 -18.70 1.86
CA LEU A 115 -9.05 -18.72 1.91
C LEU A 115 -8.60 -17.96 3.15
N ILE A 116 -7.81 -18.62 3.99
CA ILE A 116 -7.22 -18.07 5.22
C ILE A 116 -5.70 -17.99 5.06
N THR A 117 -5.15 -16.79 5.25
CA THR A 117 -3.71 -16.54 5.30
C THR A 117 -3.32 -16.23 6.75
N PRO A 118 -2.76 -17.20 7.50
CA PRO A 118 -2.42 -17.00 8.91
C PRO A 118 -1.16 -16.12 9.11
N SER A 119 -0.30 -16.04 8.10
CA SER A 119 0.95 -15.26 8.17
C SER A 119 1.32 -14.70 6.80
N ASN A 120 1.85 -13.49 6.81
CA ASN A 120 2.37 -12.80 5.64
C ASN A 120 3.88 -13.04 5.43
N GLU A 121 4.53 -13.93 6.19
CA GLU A 121 6.01 -14.04 6.22
C GLU A 121 6.66 -14.23 4.84
N CYS A 122 5.95 -14.93 3.95
CA CYS A 122 6.43 -15.27 2.62
C CYS A 122 6.03 -14.26 1.53
N ARG A 123 5.12 -13.31 1.83
CA ARG A 123 4.68 -12.29 0.89
C ARG A 123 5.76 -11.22 0.69
N SER A 124 5.67 -10.49 -0.41
CA SER A 124 6.58 -9.39 -0.75
C SER A 124 6.01 -8.03 -0.33
N GLY A 125 6.90 -7.03 -0.17
CA GLY A 125 6.54 -5.62 0.01
C GLY A 125 5.96 -5.22 1.37
N GLY A 126 6.11 -6.06 2.39
CA GLY A 126 5.72 -5.74 3.76
C GLY A 126 4.20 -5.61 3.98
N PRO A 127 3.77 -4.96 5.07
CA PRO A 127 2.38 -4.99 5.55
C PRO A 127 1.40 -4.24 4.66
N VAL A 128 1.84 -3.17 4.00
CA VAL A 128 0.99 -2.27 3.18
C VAL A 128 0.97 -2.63 1.70
N LYS A 129 1.60 -3.74 1.28
CA LYS A 129 1.49 -4.15 -0.13
C LYS A 129 0.08 -4.66 -0.41
N GLN A 130 -0.57 -4.03 -1.38
CA GLN A 130 -1.86 -4.47 -1.90
C GLN A 130 -1.75 -5.70 -2.79
N ASN A 131 -2.69 -6.64 -2.62
CA ASN A 131 -2.86 -7.82 -3.45
C ASN A 131 -4.34 -8.11 -3.73
N LEU A 132 -4.60 -8.82 -4.82
CA LEU A 132 -5.95 -9.28 -5.18
C LEU A 132 -6.42 -10.34 -4.18
N THR A 133 -7.73 -10.36 -3.91
CA THR A 133 -8.37 -11.35 -3.05
C THR A 133 -9.33 -12.26 -3.85
N SER A 134 -10.63 -12.18 -3.57
CA SER A 134 -11.70 -12.80 -4.33
C SER A 134 -12.26 -11.81 -5.36
N HIS A 135 -12.73 -12.30 -6.51
CA HIS A 135 -13.37 -11.47 -7.54
C HIS A 135 -14.25 -12.29 -8.49
N VAL A 136 -15.03 -11.61 -9.34
CA VAL A 136 -15.95 -12.18 -10.35
C VAL A 136 -15.44 -13.45 -11.04
N GLY A 137 -16.35 -14.37 -11.33
CA GLY A 137 -16.04 -15.70 -11.88
C GLY A 137 -15.68 -16.69 -10.78
N PRO A 138 -16.54 -16.77 -9.75
CA PRO A 138 -16.20 -16.88 -8.33
C PRO A 138 -14.77 -17.38 -8.08
N THR A 139 -13.83 -16.44 -8.17
CA THR A 139 -12.40 -16.70 -8.07
C THR A 139 -11.92 -16.28 -6.68
N THR A 140 -11.06 -17.10 -6.06
CA THR A 140 -10.38 -16.80 -4.79
C THR A 140 -8.88 -16.99 -4.99
N LEU A 141 -8.08 -15.99 -4.65
CA LEU A 141 -6.63 -15.99 -4.89
C LEU A 141 -5.83 -15.93 -3.59
N ALA A 142 -4.81 -16.79 -3.48
CA ALA A 142 -3.72 -16.63 -2.52
C ALA A 142 -2.52 -16.03 -3.25
N VAL A 143 -2.39 -14.71 -3.26
CA VAL A 143 -1.28 -14.03 -3.95
C VAL A 143 -0.07 -13.94 -3.02
N PHE A 144 1.06 -14.51 -3.45
CA PHE A 144 2.31 -14.46 -2.69
C PHE A 144 3.27 -13.39 -3.22
N ILE A 145 3.41 -13.34 -4.55
CA ILE A 145 4.26 -12.38 -5.25
C ILE A 145 3.48 -11.83 -6.44
N SER A 146 3.52 -10.52 -6.63
CA SER A 146 2.92 -9.86 -7.78
C SER A 146 3.48 -8.46 -7.96
N ALA A 147 3.69 -8.05 -9.21
CA ALA A 147 3.99 -6.68 -9.60
C ALA A 147 2.80 -5.70 -9.40
N HIS A 148 1.64 -6.16 -8.93
CA HIS A 148 0.51 -5.29 -8.64
C HIS A 148 0.88 -4.23 -7.58
N TYR A 149 0.49 -2.97 -7.82
CA TYR A 149 0.72 -1.80 -6.97
C TYR A 149 2.19 -1.46 -6.68
N THR A 150 3.14 -2.06 -7.40
CA THR A 150 4.58 -1.87 -7.15
C THR A 150 5.45 -1.91 -8.40
N GLY A 151 4.99 -2.55 -9.47
CA GLY A 151 5.73 -2.65 -10.74
C GLY A 151 6.87 -3.67 -10.68
N GLU A 152 7.89 -3.49 -11.52
CA GLU A 152 9.03 -4.42 -11.64
C GLU A 152 9.94 -4.45 -10.41
N ASP A 153 9.80 -3.48 -9.48
CA ASP A 153 10.60 -3.38 -8.26
C ASP A 153 10.37 -4.55 -7.30
N LEU A 154 9.17 -5.15 -7.32
CA LEU A 154 8.86 -6.34 -6.51
C LEU A 154 8.77 -7.64 -7.30
N VAL A 155 9.27 -7.65 -8.53
CA VAL A 155 9.47 -8.89 -9.27
C VAL A 155 10.81 -9.50 -8.82
N PRO A 156 10.85 -10.70 -8.21
CA PRO A 156 12.09 -11.39 -7.92
C PRO A 156 12.85 -11.67 -9.22
N LYS A 157 14.06 -11.12 -9.31
CA LYS A 157 15.00 -11.32 -10.42
C LYS A 157 16.09 -12.27 -9.96
N ILE A 158 15.99 -13.54 -10.32
CA ILE A 158 16.94 -14.57 -9.92
C ILE A 158 17.99 -14.70 -11.01
N GLY A 159 19.25 -14.43 -10.66
CA GLY A 159 20.37 -14.44 -11.61
C GLY A 159 20.81 -15.85 -12.02
N ALA A 160 21.46 -15.96 -13.18
CA ALA A 160 22.20 -17.17 -13.52
C ALA A 160 23.32 -17.39 -12.48
N GLY A 161 23.47 -18.60 -11.95
CA GLY A 161 24.41 -18.88 -10.86
C GLY A 161 23.85 -18.64 -9.45
N GLU A 162 22.68 -18.02 -9.30
CA GLU A 162 22.07 -17.72 -8.00
C GLU A 162 21.28 -18.93 -7.47
N ALA A 163 21.66 -19.50 -6.32
CA ALA A 163 20.79 -20.45 -5.65
C ALA A 163 19.69 -19.70 -4.91
N TRP A 164 18.43 -20.11 -5.10
CA TRP A 164 17.30 -19.52 -4.38
C TRP A 164 16.29 -20.60 -4.01
N LYS A 165 15.74 -20.53 -2.81
CA LYS A 165 14.69 -21.43 -2.36
C LYS A 165 13.74 -20.67 -1.44
N LYS A 166 12.43 -20.84 -1.66
CA LYS A 166 11.41 -20.18 -0.83
C LYS A 166 10.17 -21.05 -0.68
N VAL A 167 9.65 -21.06 0.54
CA VAL A 167 8.35 -21.65 0.90
C VAL A 167 7.28 -20.56 0.91
N PHE A 168 6.19 -20.82 0.19
CA PHE A 168 4.98 -19.99 0.16
C PHE A 168 3.84 -20.69 0.89
N GLY A 169 3.19 -19.97 1.81
CA GLY A 169 2.20 -20.53 2.74
C GLY A 169 2.84 -21.25 3.94
N PRO A 170 2.15 -22.21 4.59
CA PRO A 170 0.83 -22.72 4.21
C PRO A 170 -0.32 -21.72 4.37
N VAL A 171 -1.23 -21.73 3.40
CA VAL A 171 -2.57 -21.13 3.50
C VAL A 171 -3.59 -22.22 3.79
N PHE A 172 -4.71 -21.88 4.43
CA PHE A 172 -5.78 -22.83 4.74
C PHE A 172 -7.02 -22.54 3.91
N ILE A 173 -7.54 -23.56 3.24
CA ILE A 173 -8.81 -23.51 2.53
C ILE A 173 -9.84 -24.12 3.47
N TYR A 174 -10.69 -23.27 4.03
CA TYR A 174 -11.72 -23.65 4.99
C TYR A 174 -13.09 -23.72 4.32
N LEU A 175 -13.84 -24.76 4.66
CA LEU A 175 -15.19 -25.02 4.17
C LEU A 175 -16.11 -25.16 5.38
N ASN A 176 -17.20 -24.40 5.38
CA ASN A 176 -18.26 -24.51 6.36
C ASN A 176 -19.63 -24.53 5.69
N SER A 177 -20.63 -24.95 6.44
CA SER A 177 -22.01 -25.06 5.95
C SER A 177 -22.99 -24.86 7.09
N THR A 178 -24.20 -24.42 6.75
CA THR A 178 -25.35 -24.37 7.66
C THR A 178 -26.48 -25.26 7.11
N TYR A 179 -27.47 -25.60 7.93
CA TYR A 179 -28.64 -26.35 7.47
C TYR A 179 -29.71 -25.43 6.85
N ASP A 180 -29.77 -24.18 7.27
CA ASP A 180 -30.76 -23.20 6.82
C ASP A 180 -30.09 -22.20 5.85
N SER A 181 -30.63 -22.09 4.63
CA SER A 181 -30.10 -21.17 3.62
C SER A 181 -30.28 -19.69 3.99
N SER A 182 -31.22 -19.37 4.89
CA SER A 182 -31.39 -18.01 5.41
C SER A 182 -30.22 -17.56 6.31
N ASP A 183 -29.49 -18.51 6.89
CA ASP A 183 -28.30 -18.26 7.71
C ASP A 183 -27.00 -18.25 6.89
N ALA A 184 -27.05 -18.40 5.56
CA ALA A 184 -25.86 -18.57 4.72
C ALA A 184 -24.85 -17.42 4.87
N LEU A 185 -25.29 -16.19 5.13
CA LEU A 185 -24.39 -15.05 5.36
C LEU A 185 -23.61 -15.14 6.69
N GLN A 186 -24.11 -15.88 7.68
CA GLN A 186 -23.41 -16.11 8.96
C GLN A 186 -22.18 -17.00 8.79
N LEU A 187 -22.04 -17.72 7.66
CA LEU A 187 -20.84 -18.50 7.34
C LEU A 187 -19.57 -17.64 7.29
N TRP A 188 -19.70 -16.34 7.05
CA TRP A 188 -18.60 -15.38 7.13
C TRP A 188 -18.04 -15.24 8.55
N GLU A 189 -18.89 -15.14 9.56
CA GLU A 189 -18.47 -14.98 10.96
C GLU A 189 -17.72 -16.22 11.47
N ASP A 190 -18.16 -17.40 11.06
CA ASP A 190 -17.45 -18.65 11.33
C ASP A 190 -16.12 -18.72 10.55
N GLY A 191 -16.07 -18.22 9.32
CA GLY A 191 -14.83 -18.07 8.55
C GLY A 191 -13.80 -17.17 9.24
N LYS A 192 -14.22 -16.02 9.80
CA LYS A 192 -13.38 -15.14 10.62
C LYS A 192 -12.91 -15.80 11.91
N SER A 193 -13.80 -16.55 12.57
CA SER A 193 -13.47 -17.30 13.78
C SER A 193 -12.40 -18.35 13.49
N GLN A 194 -12.53 -19.11 12.40
CA GLN A 194 -11.51 -20.05 11.97
C GLN A 194 -10.19 -19.34 11.62
N ALA A 195 -10.25 -18.20 10.94
CA ALA A 195 -9.04 -17.44 10.62
C ALA A 195 -8.23 -17.05 11.87
N SER A 196 -8.93 -16.65 12.94
CA SER A 196 -8.30 -16.33 14.23
C SER A 196 -7.61 -17.56 14.85
N ILE A 197 -8.22 -18.74 14.75
CA ILE A 197 -7.63 -20.00 15.21
C ILE A 197 -6.36 -20.33 14.41
N GLU A 198 -6.38 -20.17 13.09
CA GLU A 198 -5.21 -20.44 12.25
C GLU A 198 -4.05 -19.47 12.53
N VAL A 199 -4.34 -18.19 12.80
CA VAL A 199 -3.33 -17.20 13.22
C VAL A 199 -2.71 -17.60 14.56
N GLN A 200 -3.52 -17.98 15.56
CA GLN A 200 -3.03 -18.44 16.87
C GLN A 200 -2.27 -19.76 16.81
N SER A 201 -2.58 -20.60 15.81
CA SER A 201 -1.90 -21.88 15.58
C SER A 201 -0.64 -21.74 14.74
N TRP A 202 -0.36 -20.54 14.20
CA TRP A 202 0.83 -20.29 13.43
C TRP A 202 2.07 -20.22 14.33
N PRO A 203 3.21 -20.77 13.90
CA PRO A 203 3.44 -21.58 12.72
C PRO A 203 3.13 -23.05 13.00
N TYR A 204 2.67 -23.74 11.96
CA TYR A 204 2.22 -25.11 12.10
C TYR A 204 3.35 -26.11 12.43
N SER A 205 3.05 -27.12 13.25
CA SER A 205 3.98 -28.20 13.59
C SER A 205 3.92 -29.41 12.63
N PHE A 206 2.85 -29.51 11.84
CA PHE A 206 2.55 -30.65 10.98
C PHE A 206 3.19 -30.65 9.57
N PRO A 207 3.62 -29.52 8.96
CA PRO A 207 4.33 -29.59 7.68
C PRO A 207 5.56 -30.50 7.79
N ALA A 208 5.68 -31.43 6.85
CA ALA A 208 6.73 -32.46 6.88
C ALA A 208 8.05 -32.03 6.24
N SER A 209 8.04 -30.99 5.40
CA SER A 209 9.24 -30.49 4.74
C SER A 209 10.16 -29.77 5.72
N GLU A 210 11.46 -30.08 5.65
CA GLU A 210 12.52 -29.39 6.39
C GLU A 210 12.69 -27.92 5.98
N ASP A 211 12.21 -27.55 4.78
CA ASP A 211 12.24 -26.16 4.31
C ASP A 211 11.26 -25.25 5.06
N PHE A 212 10.36 -25.83 5.86
CA PHE A 212 9.46 -25.11 6.74
C PHE A 212 9.91 -25.27 8.20
N PRO A 213 10.58 -24.27 8.79
CA PRO A 213 10.88 -24.25 10.21
C PRO A 213 9.57 -24.31 11.00
N LYS A 214 9.47 -25.27 11.92
CA LYS A 214 8.33 -25.44 12.81
C LYS A 214 8.36 -24.40 13.93
N SER A 215 7.32 -24.34 14.75
CA SER A 215 7.18 -23.37 15.85
C SER A 215 8.36 -23.36 16.81
N ASN A 216 8.86 -24.53 17.20
CA ASN A 216 10.00 -24.65 18.10
C ASN A 216 11.35 -24.34 17.44
N GLN A 217 11.41 -24.15 16.12
CA GLN A 217 12.63 -23.90 15.34
C GLN A 217 12.81 -22.42 15.00
N ARG A 218 12.06 -21.54 15.66
CA ARG A 218 11.96 -20.12 15.34
C ARG A 218 12.32 -19.29 16.56
N GLY A 219 12.74 -18.06 16.32
CA GLY A 219 13.07 -17.09 17.37
C GLY A 219 12.01 -16.00 17.50
N ASN A 220 12.22 -15.10 18.44
CA ASN A 220 11.44 -13.87 18.56
C ASN A 220 12.31 -12.68 18.98
N ILE A 221 11.73 -11.50 18.83
CA ILE A 221 12.35 -10.24 19.22
C ILE A 221 11.31 -9.31 19.86
N SER A 222 11.72 -8.61 20.92
CA SER A 222 10.98 -7.53 21.55
C SER A 222 11.82 -6.27 21.64
N GLY A 223 11.16 -5.16 21.98
CA GLY A 223 11.80 -3.92 22.36
C GLY A 223 10.78 -2.80 22.43
N ARG A 224 11.27 -1.57 22.54
CA ARG A 224 10.45 -0.35 22.55
C ARG A 224 10.98 0.65 21.55
N LEU A 225 10.12 1.11 20.64
CA LEU A 225 10.45 2.17 19.69
C LEU A 225 9.95 3.52 20.20
N LEU A 226 10.86 4.48 20.26
CA LEU A 226 10.59 5.87 20.60
C LEU A 226 10.96 6.78 19.43
N VAL A 227 10.27 7.92 19.32
CA VAL A 227 10.56 8.97 18.34
C VAL A 227 11.16 10.17 19.05
N LYS A 228 12.18 10.77 18.45
CA LYS A 228 12.78 12.02 18.92
C LYS A 228 12.74 13.07 17.82
N ASP A 229 11.84 14.05 17.98
CA ASP A 229 11.75 15.24 17.15
C ASP A 229 11.55 16.46 18.04
N SER A 230 12.64 17.22 18.27
CA SER A 230 12.65 18.38 19.17
C SER A 230 11.74 19.53 18.72
N TYR A 231 11.25 19.51 17.48
CA TYR A 231 10.26 20.48 17.02
C TYR A 231 8.82 20.08 17.36
N VAL A 232 8.61 18.86 17.84
CA VAL A 232 7.32 18.33 18.28
C VAL A 232 7.28 18.20 19.80
N SER A 233 8.34 17.66 20.41
CA SER A 233 8.45 17.44 21.85
C SER A 233 9.93 17.43 22.26
N GLU A 234 10.24 17.98 23.44
CA GLU A 234 11.58 17.86 24.06
C GLU A 234 11.81 16.44 24.62
N ASP A 235 10.73 15.75 25.00
CA ASP A 235 10.74 14.36 25.48
C ASP A 235 10.62 13.36 24.32
N TYR A 236 11.07 12.13 24.56
CA TYR A 236 10.83 10.99 23.67
C TYR A 236 9.33 10.68 23.57
N ILE A 237 8.87 10.46 22.33
CA ILE A 237 7.47 10.17 22.02
C ILE A 237 7.34 8.65 21.79
N PRO A 238 6.46 7.93 22.49
CA PRO A 238 6.12 6.55 22.13
C PRO A 238 5.70 6.39 20.67
N ALA A 239 6.28 5.41 19.95
CA ALA A 239 5.97 5.17 18.55
C ALA A 239 4.65 4.39 18.37
N ASN A 240 3.54 4.94 18.85
CA ASN A 240 2.23 4.30 18.82
C ASN A 240 1.82 3.89 17.40
N GLY A 241 1.46 2.62 17.23
CA GLY A 241 0.98 2.09 15.95
C GLY A 241 2.05 1.98 14.88
N ALA A 242 3.33 2.18 15.21
CA ALA A 242 4.44 1.97 14.31
C ALA A 242 4.45 0.52 13.80
N PHE A 243 4.75 0.36 12.51
CA PHE A 243 5.06 -0.97 11.99
C PHE A 243 6.54 -1.23 12.21
N VAL A 244 6.86 -2.24 13.01
CA VAL A 244 8.22 -2.68 13.29
C VAL A 244 8.39 -4.06 12.68
N GLY A 245 9.48 -4.29 11.95
CA GLY A 245 9.66 -5.53 11.24
C GLY A 245 11.10 -5.95 10.98
N LEU A 246 11.29 -7.24 10.81
CA LEU A 246 12.54 -7.82 10.35
C LEU A 246 12.43 -8.16 8.86
N ALA A 247 13.44 -7.74 8.10
CA ALA A 247 13.62 -8.11 6.70
C ALA A 247 15.13 -8.34 6.44
N PRO A 248 15.51 -8.96 5.31
CA PRO A 248 16.90 -9.17 4.98
C PRO A 248 17.73 -7.87 5.06
N PRO A 249 19.02 -7.97 5.38
CA PRO A 249 19.86 -6.79 5.55
C PRO A 249 19.92 -5.91 4.30
N GLY A 250 19.93 -4.60 4.50
CA GLY A 250 19.87 -3.64 3.41
C GLY A 250 19.86 -2.18 3.84
N ASP A 251 19.66 -1.30 2.87
CA ASP A 251 19.55 0.15 3.09
C ASP A 251 18.24 0.50 3.81
N VAL A 252 18.17 1.69 4.39
CA VAL A 252 16.95 2.26 4.97
C VAL A 252 15.80 2.19 3.95
N GLY A 253 14.65 1.64 4.36
CA GLY A 253 13.47 1.46 3.50
C GLY A 253 13.56 0.34 2.45
N SER A 254 14.67 -0.41 2.39
CA SER A 254 14.85 -1.49 1.42
C SER A 254 13.84 -2.64 1.55
N TRP A 255 13.32 -2.85 2.76
CA TRP A 255 12.25 -3.83 3.06
C TRP A 255 11.04 -3.70 2.13
N GLN A 256 10.72 -2.50 1.68
CA GLN A 256 9.56 -2.24 0.81
C GLN A 256 9.74 -2.85 -0.60
N ARG A 257 10.99 -3.04 -1.03
CA ARG A 257 11.37 -3.63 -2.33
C ARG A 257 11.95 -5.04 -2.20
N GLU A 258 11.93 -5.60 -1.00
CA GLU A 258 12.33 -6.98 -0.78
C GLU A 258 11.26 -7.96 -1.31
N SER A 259 11.70 -8.93 -2.13
CA SER A 259 10.85 -9.88 -2.84
C SER A 259 11.34 -11.33 -2.83
N LYS A 260 12.61 -11.59 -2.50
CA LYS A 260 13.26 -12.91 -2.48
C LYS A 260 13.28 -13.56 -1.10
N GLY A 261 13.46 -12.79 -0.04
CA GLY A 261 13.55 -13.24 1.35
C GLY A 261 12.21 -13.27 2.08
N TYR A 262 12.26 -13.37 3.40
CA TYR A 262 11.11 -13.36 4.30
C TYR A 262 11.04 -12.04 5.06
N GLN A 263 9.85 -11.61 5.45
CA GLN A 263 9.69 -10.44 6.33
C GLN A 263 8.71 -10.74 7.46
N PHE A 264 8.94 -10.17 8.63
CA PHE A 264 8.11 -10.37 9.82
C PHE A 264 7.77 -9.00 10.39
N TRP A 265 6.50 -8.76 10.70
CA TRP A 265 6.02 -7.43 11.07
C TRP A 265 5.04 -7.52 12.24
N SER A 266 5.15 -6.57 13.15
CA SER A 266 4.17 -6.31 14.20
C SER A 266 3.83 -4.82 14.24
N ARG A 267 2.76 -4.48 14.98
CA ARG A 267 2.49 -3.10 15.37
C ARG A 267 2.98 -2.87 16.79
N ALA A 268 3.60 -1.72 17.02
CA ALA A 268 3.89 -1.24 18.36
C ALA A 268 2.58 -0.81 19.05
N ASP A 269 2.50 -1.02 20.35
CA ASP A 269 1.38 -0.58 21.19
C ASP A 269 1.44 0.94 21.48
N GLU A 270 0.52 1.43 22.32
CA GLU A 270 0.42 2.85 22.66
C GLU A 270 1.66 3.42 23.37
N ASP A 271 2.44 2.56 24.03
CA ASP A 271 3.67 2.90 24.73
C ASP A 271 4.93 2.65 23.88
N GLY A 272 4.76 2.22 22.63
CA GLY A 272 5.84 1.97 21.67
C GLY A 272 6.48 0.59 21.80
N TYR A 273 5.97 -0.30 22.65
CA TYR A 273 6.48 -1.66 22.76
C TYR A 273 6.04 -2.51 21.59
N PHE A 274 6.94 -3.35 21.10
CA PHE A 274 6.66 -4.29 20.02
C PHE A 274 7.17 -5.69 20.38
N PHE A 275 6.51 -6.69 19.81
CA PHE A 275 6.92 -8.09 19.88
C PHE A 275 6.67 -8.73 18.52
N ILE A 276 7.72 -9.30 17.93
CA ILE A 276 7.64 -10.07 16.69
C ILE A 276 8.01 -11.50 17.02
N ASP A 277 7.07 -12.42 16.83
CA ASP A 277 7.25 -13.83 17.11
C ASP A 277 7.46 -14.67 15.85
N HIS A 278 7.78 -15.95 16.08
CA HIS A 278 7.83 -16.98 15.04
C HIS A 278 8.74 -16.65 13.86
N ILE A 279 9.85 -15.95 14.13
CA ILE A 279 10.80 -15.50 13.12
C ILE A 279 11.66 -16.69 12.68
N ARG A 280 11.80 -16.86 11.37
CA ARG A 280 12.69 -17.90 10.81
C ARG A 280 14.14 -17.59 11.17
N PRO A 281 14.96 -18.61 11.49
CA PRO A 281 16.38 -18.37 11.71
C PRO A 281 17.07 -17.71 10.50
N GLY A 282 17.97 -16.77 10.77
CA GLY A 282 18.71 -16.02 9.77
C GLY A 282 19.13 -14.63 10.22
N ASP A 283 19.85 -13.94 9.35
CA ASP A 283 20.31 -12.56 9.55
C ASP A 283 19.28 -11.55 9.05
N TYR A 284 18.96 -10.56 9.87
CA TYR A 284 17.97 -9.52 9.55
C TYR A 284 18.46 -8.13 9.97
N ASN A 285 17.97 -7.08 9.31
CA ASN A 285 17.90 -5.76 9.94
C ASN A 285 16.48 -5.55 10.49
N LEU A 286 16.40 -4.84 11.61
CA LEU A 286 15.13 -4.30 12.12
C LEU A 286 14.84 -2.98 11.42
N TYR A 287 13.65 -2.87 10.85
CA TYR A 287 13.12 -1.69 10.20
C TYR A 287 11.88 -1.21 10.93
N ALA A 288 11.59 0.08 10.84
CA ALA A 288 10.31 0.59 11.28
C ALA A 288 9.85 1.80 10.48
N TRP A 289 8.56 2.08 10.54
CA TRP A 289 8.01 3.38 10.17
C TRP A 289 6.84 3.71 11.10
N VAL A 290 6.68 4.99 11.38
CA VAL A 290 5.78 5.48 12.43
C VAL A 290 4.73 6.39 11.79
N PRO A 291 3.44 6.03 11.79
CA PRO A 291 2.38 6.96 11.39
C PRO A 291 2.52 8.29 12.13
N GLY A 292 2.38 9.42 11.43
CA GLY A 292 2.64 10.75 11.98
C GLY A 292 4.07 11.25 11.79
N PHE A 293 5.00 10.41 11.34
CA PHE A 293 6.37 10.81 11.02
C PHE A 293 6.84 10.27 9.66
N ILE A 294 7.40 11.15 8.82
CA ILE A 294 8.00 10.76 7.55
C ILE A 294 9.26 9.90 7.76
N GLY A 295 9.59 9.08 6.76
CA GLY A 295 10.84 8.34 6.67
C GLY A 295 10.75 6.87 7.10
N ASP A 296 11.90 6.22 7.03
CA ASP A 296 12.10 4.82 7.40
C ASP A 296 13.21 4.75 8.45
N TYR A 297 12.97 4.01 9.51
CA TYR A 297 13.97 3.62 10.48
C TYR A 297 14.63 2.30 10.06
N ARG A 298 15.93 2.18 10.35
CA ARG A 298 16.70 0.93 10.29
C ARG A 298 17.61 0.88 11.51
N TYR A 299 17.54 -0.20 12.27
CA TYR A 299 18.51 -0.49 13.32
C TYR A 299 19.85 -0.88 12.69
N ASP A 300 20.93 -0.23 13.13
CA ASP A 300 22.25 -0.36 12.49
C ASP A 300 22.86 -1.75 12.62
N SER A 301 22.57 -2.44 13.72
CA SER A 301 23.08 -3.79 13.93
C SER A 301 22.24 -4.82 13.19
N ILE A 302 22.93 -5.79 12.58
CA ILE A 302 22.30 -7.01 12.08
C ILE A 302 21.91 -7.87 13.29
N ILE A 303 20.71 -8.42 13.23
CA ILE A 303 20.11 -9.29 14.24
C ILE A 303 20.19 -10.71 13.71
N ASP A 304 20.97 -11.55 14.38
CA ASP A 304 21.08 -12.98 14.12
C ASP A 304 19.98 -13.73 14.92
N ILE A 305 18.95 -14.19 14.21
CA ILE A 305 17.87 -14.97 14.80
C ILE A 305 18.27 -16.44 14.78
N LEU A 306 18.43 -17.02 15.97
CA LEU A 306 18.69 -18.45 16.16
C LEU A 306 17.40 -19.20 16.53
N GLU A 307 17.41 -20.52 16.33
CA GLU A 307 16.35 -21.40 16.82
C GLU A 307 16.12 -21.19 18.34
N GLY A 308 14.88 -20.89 18.72
CA GLY A 308 14.49 -20.67 20.13
C GLY A 308 15.02 -19.38 20.74
N SER A 309 15.72 -18.51 19.98
CA SER A 309 16.24 -17.25 20.49
C SER A 309 15.12 -16.32 20.98
N GLN A 310 15.42 -15.59 22.06
CA GLN A 310 14.61 -14.51 22.59
C GLN A 310 15.50 -13.28 22.65
N ILE A 311 15.27 -12.30 21.77
CA ILE A 311 16.10 -11.10 21.68
C ILE A 311 15.30 -9.92 22.21
N ASP A 312 15.91 -9.11 23.07
CA ASP A 312 15.39 -7.80 23.44
C ASP A 312 16.37 -6.75 22.94
N VAL A 313 15.88 -5.75 22.20
CA VAL A 313 16.70 -4.61 21.74
C VAL A 313 16.58 -3.39 22.65
N ASP A 314 15.97 -3.55 23.83
CA ASP A 314 15.72 -2.49 24.79
C ASP A 314 14.93 -1.33 24.15
N GLU A 315 15.27 -0.09 24.49
CA GLU A 315 14.72 1.11 23.86
C GLU A 315 15.56 1.52 22.65
N ILE A 316 14.92 1.65 21.51
CA ILE A 316 15.50 2.16 20.26
C ILE A 316 14.84 3.46 19.84
N ILE A 317 15.64 4.39 19.31
CA ILE A 317 15.22 5.77 19.02
C ILE A 317 15.20 5.99 17.50
N TYR A 318 14.06 6.41 16.98
CA TYR A 318 13.92 6.95 15.64
C TYR A 318 14.00 8.48 15.65
N GLU A 319 14.98 9.03 14.93
CA GLU A 319 15.09 10.46 14.67
C GLU A 319 14.60 10.74 13.23
N PRO A 320 13.32 11.13 13.03
CA PRO A 320 12.77 11.38 11.70
C PRO A 320 13.49 12.56 11.01
N PRO A 321 13.55 12.57 9.67
CA PRO A 321 14.23 13.65 8.95
C PRO A 321 13.67 15.04 9.30
N ARG A 322 14.51 15.88 9.90
CA ARG A 322 14.17 17.23 10.36
C ARG A 322 15.36 18.17 10.18
N ALA A 323 15.13 19.35 9.60
CA ALA A 323 16.16 20.38 9.42
C ALA A 323 15.84 21.69 10.14
N GLY A 324 14.57 21.94 10.41
CA GLY A 324 14.11 23.14 11.10
C GLY A 324 12.63 23.11 11.43
N ALA A 325 12.12 24.22 11.95
CA ALA A 325 10.72 24.38 12.29
C ALA A 325 9.83 24.23 11.04
N THR A 326 8.68 23.58 11.20
CA THR A 326 7.66 23.51 10.15
C THR A 326 7.11 24.93 9.88
N LEU A 327 7.20 25.38 8.63
CA LEU A 327 6.55 26.61 8.18
C LEU A 327 5.11 26.35 7.75
N TRP A 328 4.88 25.22 7.06
CA TRP A 328 3.56 24.69 6.74
C TRP A 328 3.68 23.23 6.31
N GLU A 329 2.55 22.53 6.34
CA GLU A 329 2.43 21.14 5.93
C GLU A 329 1.06 20.84 5.31
N ILE A 330 0.96 19.76 4.54
CA ILE A 330 -0.24 19.30 3.82
C ILE A 330 -0.29 17.77 3.93
N GLY A 331 -1.43 17.23 4.39
CA GLY A 331 -1.66 15.78 4.55
C GLY A 331 -1.22 15.24 5.91
N VAL A 332 -1.22 13.91 6.03
CA VAL A 332 -0.81 13.16 7.22
C VAL A 332 0.23 12.11 6.77
N PRO A 333 1.41 12.03 7.40
CA PRO A 333 2.44 11.07 7.00
C PRO A 333 2.08 9.66 7.49
N ASP A 334 1.33 8.91 6.67
CA ASP A 334 0.86 7.55 6.97
C ASP A 334 1.03 6.57 5.79
N ARG A 335 1.67 7.05 4.71
CA ARG A 335 1.93 6.37 3.43
C ARG A 335 0.69 6.19 2.55
N SER A 336 -0.39 6.91 2.84
CA SER A 336 -1.65 6.87 2.10
C SER A 336 -1.95 8.23 1.46
N ALA A 337 -2.92 8.25 0.55
CA ALA A 337 -3.50 9.49 0.02
C ALA A 337 -4.99 9.61 0.39
N GLU A 338 -5.44 8.85 1.39
CA GLU A 338 -6.85 8.61 1.70
C GLU A 338 -7.53 9.83 2.34
N GLU A 339 -6.77 10.67 3.04
CA GLU A 339 -7.25 11.89 3.66
C GLU A 339 -7.51 13.01 2.66
N PHE A 340 -6.95 12.92 1.45
CA PHE A 340 -7.12 13.92 0.40
C PHE A 340 -8.47 13.82 -0.30
N TYR A 341 -8.77 14.83 -1.11
CA TYR A 341 -10.05 14.93 -1.80
C TYR A 341 -10.21 13.88 -2.92
N VAL A 342 -11.00 12.85 -2.61
CA VAL A 342 -11.53 11.88 -3.59
C VAL A 342 -12.90 12.38 -4.09
N PRO A 343 -13.07 12.67 -5.39
CA PRO A 343 -14.31 13.22 -5.93
C PRO A 343 -15.43 12.18 -6.00
N ASP A 344 -16.67 12.63 -6.20
CA ASP A 344 -17.77 11.74 -6.54
C ASP A 344 -17.55 11.08 -7.91
N PRO A 345 -17.92 9.79 -8.07
CA PRO A 345 -17.75 9.07 -9.32
C PRO A 345 -18.70 9.56 -10.41
N ASN A 346 -18.36 9.26 -11.67
CA ASN A 346 -19.32 9.46 -12.77
C ASN A 346 -20.53 8.53 -12.55
N PRO A 347 -21.77 9.05 -12.53
CA PRO A 347 -22.96 8.24 -12.24
C PRO A 347 -23.19 7.10 -13.23
N ASN A 348 -22.60 7.16 -14.43
CA ASN A 348 -22.69 6.11 -15.43
C ASN A 348 -21.75 4.91 -15.16
N TYR A 349 -20.81 5.04 -14.22
CA TYR A 349 -19.73 4.10 -13.98
C TYR A 349 -19.57 3.71 -12.50
N VAL A 350 -20.64 3.83 -11.71
CA VAL A 350 -20.60 3.55 -10.29
C VAL A 350 -20.42 2.06 -10.00
N ASN A 351 -19.73 1.72 -8.93
CA ASN A 351 -19.86 0.44 -8.25
C ASN A 351 -20.61 0.74 -6.94
N LYS A 352 -21.80 0.15 -6.77
CA LYS A 352 -22.68 0.47 -5.64
C LYS A 352 -22.11 0.06 -4.29
N LEU A 353 -21.17 -0.88 -4.26
CA LEU A 353 -20.45 -1.27 -3.04
C LEU A 353 -19.70 -0.11 -2.40
N TYR A 354 -19.21 0.83 -3.22
CA TYR A 354 -18.36 1.94 -2.78
C TYR A 354 -19.07 3.29 -2.77
N LEU A 355 -20.41 3.32 -2.80
CA LEU A 355 -21.18 4.54 -2.56
C LEU A 355 -21.27 4.78 -1.05
N ASN A 356 -20.97 6.00 -0.60
CA ASN A 356 -20.95 6.37 0.84
C ASN A 356 -20.04 5.45 1.70
N HIS A 357 -18.92 5.02 1.13
CA HIS A 357 -17.96 4.08 1.74
C HIS A 357 -16.60 4.76 1.96
N SER A 358 -15.83 4.34 2.97
CA SER A 358 -14.45 4.82 3.22
C SER A 358 -13.56 4.63 1.98
N ASP A 359 -13.58 3.43 1.42
CA ASP A 359 -12.97 3.05 0.15
C ASP A 359 -13.64 3.64 -1.12
N LYS A 360 -14.26 4.82 -1.06
CA LYS A 360 -14.84 5.47 -2.26
C LYS A 360 -13.80 5.72 -3.35
N PHE A 361 -12.51 5.78 -3.00
CA PHE A 361 -11.39 5.82 -3.96
C PHE A 361 -11.35 4.60 -4.89
N ARG A 362 -12.12 3.54 -4.58
CA ARG A 362 -12.21 2.34 -5.41
C ARG A 362 -13.16 2.46 -6.61
N GLN A 363 -13.79 3.61 -6.80
CA GLN A 363 -14.68 3.84 -7.93
C GLN A 363 -13.88 3.97 -9.24
N TYR A 364 -14.44 3.42 -10.31
CA TYR A 364 -13.85 3.54 -11.63
C TYR A 364 -13.93 4.98 -12.15
N GLY A 365 -12.87 5.44 -12.83
CA GLY A 365 -12.88 6.70 -13.57
C GLY A 365 -12.62 7.95 -12.74
N LEU A 366 -12.30 7.83 -11.45
CA LEU A 366 -12.03 8.98 -10.58
C LEU A 366 -10.90 9.89 -11.10
N TRP A 367 -9.91 9.33 -11.80
CA TRP A 367 -8.85 10.12 -12.42
C TRP A 367 -9.37 11.07 -13.52
N GLU A 368 -10.43 10.70 -14.25
CA GLU A 368 -10.99 11.56 -15.30
C GLU A 368 -11.71 12.78 -14.70
N ARG A 369 -12.23 12.66 -13.47
CA ARG A 369 -12.92 13.74 -12.75
C ARG A 369 -12.02 14.97 -12.55
N TYR A 370 -10.70 14.80 -12.51
CA TYR A 370 -9.77 15.94 -12.43
C TYR A 370 -9.97 16.92 -13.59
N SER A 371 -10.14 16.43 -14.83
CA SER A 371 -10.29 17.32 -16.00
C SER A 371 -11.64 18.03 -16.04
N GLU A 372 -12.64 17.49 -15.34
CA GLU A 372 -13.97 18.10 -15.22
C GLU A 372 -14.02 19.18 -14.14
N LEU A 373 -13.27 18.99 -13.05
CA LEU A 373 -13.13 19.96 -11.97
C LEU A 373 -12.13 21.07 -12.29
N TYR A 374 -11.11 20.75 -13.10
CA TYR A 374 -10.00 21.63 -13.47
C TYR A 374 -9.85 21.72 -15.01
N PRO A 375 -10.87 22.22 -15.74
CA PRO A 375 -10.86 22.23 -17.20
C PRO A 375 -9.77 23.16 -17.76
N ASP A 376 -9.64 24.36 -17.20
CA ASP A 376 -8.82 25.42 -17.79
C ASP A 376 -7.52 25.69 -17.02
N ALA A 377 -7.53 25.47 -15.70
CA ALA A 377 -6.38 25.69 -14.81
C ALA A 377 -6.18 24.50 -13.88
N ASP A 378 -4.95 24.29 -13.42
CA ASP A 378 -4.62 23.26 -12.44
C ASP A 378 -4.84 23.72 -11.00
N LEU A 379 -4.82 22.76 -10.08
CA LEU A 379 -5.04 22.94 -8.64
C LEU A 379 -4.14 24.04 -8.03
N VAL A 380 -4.77 24.92 -7.24
CA VAL A 380 -4.08 25.94 -6.44
C VAL A 380 -4.49 25.77 -4.97
N TYR A 381 -3.53 25.45 -4.12
CA TYR A 381 -3.68 25.33 -2.69
C TYR A 381 -3.06 26.55 -2.00
N THR A 382 -3.80 27.21 -1.11
CA THR A 382 -3.30 28.38 -0.36
C THR A 382 -3.19 28.03 1.12
N VAL A 383 -1.97 28.05 1.64
CA VAL A 383 -1.68 27.75 3.06
C VAL A 383 -2.48 28.68 3.97
N GLY A 384 -3.12 28.10 4.99
CA GLY A 384 -3.97 28.84 5.94
C GLY A 384 -5.39 29.15 5.43
N VAL A 385 -5.71 28.84 4.16
CA VAL A 385 -7.04 29.05 3.57
C VAL A 385 -7.65 27.75 3.05
N SER A 386 -6.89 26.96 2.29
CA SER A 386 -7.33 25.70 1.70
C SER A 386 -7.34 24.57 2.73
N ASP A 387 -8.25 23.61 2.54
CA ASP A 387 -8.41 22.40 3.35
C ASP A 387 -7.98 21.20 2.51
N TYR A 388 -6.91 20.49 2.87
CA TYR A 388 -6.39 19.39 2.03
C TYR A 388 -7.38 18.24 1.88
N THR A 389 -8.35 18.10 2.78
CA THR A 389 -9.40 17.07 2.67
C THR A 389 -10.43 17.39 1.57
N LYS A 390 -10.44 18.62 1.06
CA LYS A 390 -11.41 19.12 0.06
C LYS A 390 -10.76 19.73 -1.17
N ASP A 391 -9.64 20.40 -0.99
CA ASP A 391 -9.00 21.26 -1.98
C ASP A 391 -7.70 20.66 -2.54
N TRP A 392 -7.24 19.53 -1.99
CA TRP A 392 -6.11 18.77 -2.51
C TRP A 392 -6.61 17.47 -3.13
N PHE A 393 -6.62 17.38 -4.46
CA PHE A 393 -7.11 16.18 -5.15
C PHE A 393 -6.22 14.97 -4.81
N PHE A 394 -6.81 13.80 -4.62
CA PHE A 394 -6.08 12.62 -4.12
C PHE A 394 -4.91 12.15 -5.00
N ALA A 395 -4.90 12.52 -6.29
CA ALA A 395 -3.85 12.17 -7.23
C ALA A 395 -3.57 13.27 -8.26
N GLN A 396 -2.33 13.68 -8.40
CA GLN A 396 -1.88 14.51 -9.50
C GLN A 396 -1.80 13.68 -10.77
N VAL A 397 -2.87 13.74 -11.55
CA VAL A 397 -3.07 13.02 -12.82
C VAL A 397 -2.86 13.95 -14.01
N THR A 398 -2.81 13.37 -15.21
CA THR A 398 -2.84 14.15 -16.46
C THR A 398 -4.22 14.76 -16.71
N ARG A 399 -4.26 15.92 -17.37
CA ARG A 399 -5.51 16.54 -17.83
C ARG A 399 -5.83 16.13 -19.27
N LYS A 400 -7.02 15.58 -19.48
CA LYS A 400 -7.55 15.21 -20.80
C LYS A 400 -7.96 16.47 -21.54
N THR A 401 -7.57 16.58 -22.80
CA THR A 401 -7.91 17.70 -23.68
C THR A 401 -9.11 17.35 -24.57
N GLU A 402 -9.72 18.37 -25.19
CA GLU A 402 -10.84 18.20 -26.13
C GLU A 402 -10.52 17.25 -27.29
N ASN A 403 -9.25 17.19 -27.72
CA ASN A 403 -8.78 16.31 -28.79
C ASN A 403 -8.54 14.86 -28.34
N GLY A 404 -8.86 14.51 -27.08
CA GLY A 404 -8.63 13.18 -26.52
C GLY A 404 -7.18 12.87 -26.17
N THR A 405 -6.27 13.86 -26.26
CA THR A 405 -4.87 13.73 -25.79
C THR A 405 -4.72 14.19 -24.35
N PHE A 406 -3.59 13.90 -23.72
CA PHE A 406 -3.32 14.24 -22.33
C PHE A 406 -2.22 15.31 -22.22
N LYS A 407 -2.35 16.19 -21.23
CA LYS A 407 -1.35 17.18 -20.83
C LYS A 407 -0.92 16.96 -19.38
N GLY A 408 0.35 17.25 -19.10
CA GLY A 408 0.86 17.28 -17.73
C GLY A 408 0.20 18.39 -16.93
N THR A 409 0.27 18.29 -15.60
CA THR A 409 -0.40 19.21 -14.68
C THR A 409 0.62 19.86 -13.76
N THR A 410 0.38 21.12 -13.40
CA THR A 410 1.23 21.88 -12.46
C THR A 410 0.40 22.45 -11.33
N TRP A 411 0.52 21.83 -10.15
CA TRP A 411 -0.16 22.28 -8.94
C TRP A 411 0.64 23.38 -8.27
N GLN A 412 -0.04 24.29 -7.59
CA GLN A 412 0.57 25.42 -6.91
C GLN A 412 0.25 25.37 -5.42
N VAL A 413 1.28 25.54 -4.59
CA VAL A 413 1.13 25.83 -3.16
C VAL A 413 1.56 27.27 -2.92
N LYS A 414 0.61 28.11 -2.55
CA LYS A 414 0.81 29.54 -2.23
C LYS A 414 0.89 29.73 -0.73
N PHE A 415 1.85 30.52 -0.27
CA PHE A 415 2.08 30.78 1.15
C PHE A 415 2.83 32.10 1.33
N GLU A 416 2.72 32.68 2.51
CA GLU A 416 3.43 33.89 2.89
C GLU A 416 4.58 33.57 3.84
N LEU A 417 5.70 34.30 3.72
CA LEU A 417 6.81 34.27 4.67
C LEU A 417 7.10 35.68 5.17
N ASP A 418 7.08 35.90 6.47
CA ASP A 418 7.44 37.21 7.05
C ASP A 418 8.91 37.57 6.75
N ASN A 419 9.81 36.60 6.96
CA ASN A 419 11.24 36.79 6.83
C ASN A 419 11.87 35.64 6.02
N VAL A 420 12.78 36.00 5.12
CA VAL A 420 13.56 35.04 4.33
C VAL A 420 15.06 35.27 4.55
N ASP A 421 15.77 34.22 4.98
CA ASP A 421 17.23 34.21 4.93
C ASP A 421 17.69 33.80 3.54
N SER A 422 18.09 34.79 2.73
CA SER A 422 18.56 34.59 1.36
C SER A 422 19.81 33.71 1.22
N GLN A 423 20.60 33.55 2.30
CA GLN A 423 21.84 32.77 2.29
C GLN A 423 21.64 31.34 2.79
N ALA A 424 20.52 31.07 3.45
CA ALA A 424 20.21 29.77 4.00
C ALA A 424 19.55 28.83 2.97
N THR A 425 19.38 27.57 3.37
CA THR A 425 18.66 26.55 2.59
C THR A 425 17.45 26.07 3.39
N TYR A 426 16.27 26.24 2.81
CA TYR A 426 15.01 25.70 3.31
C TYR A 426 14.85 24.26 2.83
N LYS A 427 14.13 23.43 3.58
CA LYS A 427 13.92 22.01 3.24
C LYS A 427 12.45 21.75 2.95
N LEU A 428 12.16 21.34 1.72
CA LEU A 428 10.84 20.81 1.37
C LEU A 428 10.90 19.28 1.39
N ARG A 429 10.14 18.67 2.30
CA ARG A 429 9.90 17.23 2.38
C ARG A 429 8.71 16.92 1.51
N VAL A 430 8.86 15.97 0.59
CA VAL A 430 7.75 15.49 -0.25
C VAL A 430 7.70 13.97 -0.14
N ALA A 431 6.70 13.48 0.58
CA ALA A 431 6.36 12.08 0.68
C ALA A 431 5.26 11.74 -0.33
N LEU A 432 5.46 10.66 -1.09
CA LEU A 432 4.51 10.15 -2.07
C LEU A 432 4.01 8.79 -1.61
N ALA A 433 2.69 8.62 -1.55
CA ALA A 433 2.04 7.33 -1.33
C ALA A 433 2.16 6.40 -2.55
N SER A 434 2.24 6.96 -3.76
CA SER A 434 2.29 6.21 -5.01
C SER A 434 2.84 7.05 -6.17
N ALA A 435 3.44 6.37 -7.16
CA ALA A 435 3.79 6.95 -8.43
C ALA A 435 3.62 5.95 -9.60
N SER A 436 3.10 6.45 -10.72
CA SER A 436 2.86 5.68 -11.94
C SER A 436 3.44 6.39 -13.15
N ILE A 437 4.60 5.94 -13.63
CA ILE A 437 5.31 6.49 -14.81
C ILE A 437 5.28 8.03 -14.78
N ALA A 438 5.66 8.59 -13.63
CA ALA A 438 5.54 10.01 -13.34
C ALA A 438 6.93 10.64 -13.20
N GLU A 439 6.95 11.96 -13.13
CA GLU A 439 8.13 12.73 -12.75
C GLU A 439 7.62 13.89 -11.89
N LEU A 440 8.21 14.07 -10.72
CA LEU A 440 7.95 15.19 -9.85
C LEU A 440 9.00 16.27 -10.11
N GLN A 441 8.58 17.43 -10.59
CA GLN A 441 9.42 18.62 -10.68
C GLN A 441 8.94 19.67 -9.67
N VAL A 442 9.88 20.29 -8.94
CA VAL A 442 9.59 21.34 -7.98
C VAL A 442 10.16 22.66 -8.47
N GLY A 443 9.29 23.63 -8.74
CA GLY A 443 9.63 25.03 -9.06
C GLY A 443 9.33 25.97 -7.90
N VAL A 444 9.96 27.14 -7.89
CA VAL A 444 9.76 28.16 -6.84
C VAL A 444 9.69 29.55 -7.46
N ASN A 445 8.59 30.26 -7.17
CA ASN A 445 8.22 31.65 -7.51
C ASN A 445 8.14 32.00 -9.01
N ASP A 446 9.13 31.62 -9.80
CA ASP A 446 9.11 31.80 -11.26
C ASP A 446 8.76 30.47 -11.96
N PRO A 447 7.56 30.34 -12.55
CA PRO A 447 7.15 29.12 -13.25
C PRO A 447 7.94 28.85 -14.54
N LYS A 448 8.70 29.83 -15.05
CA LYS A 448 9.56 29.67 -16.23
C LYS A 448 11.00 29.32 -15.87
N ALA A 449 11.39 29.47 -14.60
CA ALA A 449 12.72 29.11 -14.16
C ALA A 449 12.89 27.59 -14.16
N LYS A 450 14.14 27.15 -14.24
CA LYS A 450 14.48 25.73 -14.07
C LYS A 450 13.99 25.24 -12.69
N PRO A 451 13.36 24.05 -12.60
CA PRO A 451 12.97 23.50 -11.31
C PRO A 451 14.20 23.28 -10.42
N VAL A 452 14.03 23.50 -9.12
CA VAL A 452 15.07 23.27 -8.10
C VAL A 452 15.28 21.77 -7.85
N PHE A 453 14.31 20.93 -8.24
CA PHE A 453 14.38 19.48 -8.13
C PHE A 453 13.60 18.80 -9.26
N SER A 454 14.11 17.65 -9.71
CA SER A 454 13.36 16.67 -10.50
C SER A 454 13.67 15.28 -9.96
N SER A 455 12.64 14.46 -9.76
CA SER A 455 12.80 13.05 -9.40
C SER A 455 13.32 12.19 -10.58
N GLY A 456 13.29 12.71 -11.80
CA GLY A 456 13.31 11.89 -13.00
C GLY A 456 12.08 10.98 -13.09
N LEU A 457 12.14 9.97 -13.96
CA LEU A 457 11.07 8.98 -14.09
C LEU A 457 11.00 8.09 -12.84
N ILE A 458 9.84 8.08 -12.20
CA ILE A 458 9.57 7.29 -11.01
C ILE A 458 8.27 6.50 -11.14
N GLY A 459 8.13 5.51 -10.26
CA GLY A 459 6.93 4.70 -10.18
C GLY A 459 6.83 3.61 -11.24
N ARG A 460 5.69 2.90 -11.22
CA ARG A 460 5.21 1.79 -12.08
C ARG A 460 4.15 0.96 -11.33
N ASP A 461 3.60 1.47 -10.22
CA ASP A 461 2.67 0.73 -9.39
C ASP A 461 1.31 0.47 -10.07
N ASN A 462 0.89 1.39 -10.94
CA ASN A 462 -0.42 1.45 -11.56
C ASN A 462 -1.56 1.54 -10.53
N SER A 463 -1.34 2.20 -9.39
CA SER A 463 -2.35 2.28 -8.33
C SER A 463 -3.64 2.97 -8.80
N ILE A 464 -3.55 4.02 -9.62
CA ILE A 464 -4.74 4.70 -10.20
C ILE A 464 -5.60 3.74 -11.02
N ALA A 465 -5.00 3.04 -11.99
CA ALA A 465 -5.72 2.09 -12.86
C ALA A 465 -6.22 0.84 -12.10
N ARG A 466 -5.77 0.66 -10.85
CA ARG A 466 -6.11 -0.46 -9.98
C ARG A 466 -6.91 0.00 -8.76
N HIS A 467 -7.50 1.20 -8.79
CA HIS A 467 -8.40 1.67 -7.74
C HIS A 467 -7.75 1.69 -6.35
N GLY A 468 -6.44 1.93 -6.30
CA GLY A 468 -5.65 2.04 -5.08
C GLY A 468 -5.53 3.49 -4.62
N ILE A 469 -5.16 3.67 -3.36
CA ILE A 469 -4.89 4.98 -2.75
C ILE A 469 -3.43 5.12 -2.26
N HIS A 470 -2.63 4.08 -2.49
CA HIS A 470 -1.18 4.04 -2.25
C HIS A 470 -0.55 2.93 -3.11
N GLY A 471 0.78 2.89 -3.11
CA GLY A 471 1.63 1.97 -3.87
C GLY A 471 2.99 1.85 -3.16
N LEU A 472 4.08 2.11 -3.88
CA LEU A 472 5.39 2.28 -3.24
C LEU A 472 5.53 3.70 -2.67
N TYR A 473 5.97 3.79 -1.42
CA TYR A 473 6.37 5.00 -0.74
C TYR A 473 7.67 5.58 -1.28
N TRP A 474 7.71 6.90 -1.43
CA TRP A 474 8.90 7.67 -1.81
C TRP A 474 9.02 8.88 -0.88
N LEU A 475 10.24 9.20 -0.45
CA LEU A 475 10.51 10.43 0.31
C LEU A 475 11.62 11.23 -0.37
N TYR A 476 11.29 12.46 -0.77
CA TYR A 476 12.25 13.41 -1.33
C TYR A 476 12.54 14.54 -0.35
N ASN A 477 13.83 14.90 -0.29
CA ASN A 477 14.34 15.98 0.54
C ASN A 477 14.88 17.09 -0.35
N VAL A 478 14.01 18.01 -0.73
CA VAL A 478 14.30 19.07 -1.70
C VAL A 478 14.93 20.28 -1.01
N ASN A 479 16.11 20.69 -1.50
CA ASN A 479 16.77 21.92 -1.06
C ASN A 479 16.17 23.11 -1.82
N ILE A 480 15.67 24.10 -1.09
CA ILE A 480 15.23 25.38 -1.64
C ILE A 480 16.21 26.47 -1.17
N PRO A 481 17.06 27.00 -2.06
CA PRO A 481 17.93 28.12 -1.71
C PRO A 481 17.07 29.34 -1.32
N GLY A 482 17.41 30.00 -0.21
CA GLY A 482 16.64 31.13 0.31
C GLY A 482 16.51 32.29 -0.67
N ASN A 483 17.50 32.50 -1.54
CA ASN A 483 17.44 33.49 -2.63
C ASN A 483 16.38 33.20 -3.72
N ARG A 484 15.73 32.04 -3.67
CA ARG A 484 14.57 31.70 -4.52
C ARG A 484 13.24 32.12 -3.89
N LEU A 485 13.25 32.42 -2.59
CA LEU A 485 12.11 32.87 -1.80
C LEU A 485 12.18 34.39 -1.57
N VAL A 486 11.04 34.99 -1.23
CA VAL A 486 10.92 36.42 -0.90
C VAL A 486 10.13 36.60 0.39
N SER A 487 10.34 37.69 1.10
CA SER A 487 9.37 38.10 2.13
C SER A 487 8.04 38.47 1.45
N GLY A 488 6.92 38.03 2.03
CA GLY A 488 5.59 38.11 1.45
C GLY A 488 5.22 36.84 0.68
N ASP A 489 4.48 37.02 -0.42
CA ASP A 489 3.90 35.92 -1.19
C ASP A 489 4.94 35.08 -1.92
N ASN A 490 4.85 33.76 -1.72
CA ASN A 490 5.63 32.75 -2.41
C ASN A 490 4.71 31.71 -3.05
N THR A 491 5.24 31.01 -4.06
CA THR A 491 4.57 29.87 -4.69
C THR A 491 5.57 28.75 -4.95
N ILE A 492 5.26 27.55 -4.49
CA ILE A 492 5.92 26.31 -4.93
C ILE A 492 5.06 25.65 -6.00
N PHE A 493 5.69 25.28 -7.11
CA PHE A 493 5.06 24.58 -8.22
C PHE A 493 5.43 23.11 -8.17
N PHE A 494 4.44 22.22 -8.20
CA PHE A 494 4.60 20.78 -8.34
C PHE A 494 4.15 20.37 -9.73
N THR A 495 5.09 20.10 -10.63
CA THR A 495 4.80 19.74 -12.01
C THR A 495 4.98 18.25 -12.24
N GLN A 496 3.93 17.60 -12.74
CA GLN A 496 4.00 16.30 -13.41
C GLN A 496 3.94 16.56 -14.92
N PRO A 497 5.06 16.40 -15.67
CA PRO A 497 5.10 16.78 -17.08
C PRO A 497 4.72 15.64 -18.03
N ARG A 498 4.61 14.39 -17.57
CA ARG A 498 4.50 13.22 -18.45
C ARG A 498 3.04 12.94 -18.78
N SER A 499 2.67 12.95 -20.06
CA SER A 499 1.27 13.00 -20.48
C SER A 499 0.91 12.15 -21.70
N THR A 500 1.47 10.96 -21.76
CA THR A 500 1.19 9.95 -22.78
C THR A 500 0.02 9.01 -22.44
N SER A 501 -0.43 8.98 -21.17
CA SER A 501 -1.48 8.08 -20.68
C SER A 501 -2.26 8.73 -19.53
N PRO A 502 -3.57 8.45 -19.37
CA PRO A 502 -4.38 8.97 -18.27
C PRO A 502 -3.92 8.46 -16.89
N PHE A 503 -3.18 7.36 -16.87
CA PHE A 503 -2.74 6.68 -15.65
C PHE A 503 -1.37 7.16 -15.16
N GLN A 504 -0.78 8.17 -15.82
CA GLN A 504 0.44 8.79 -15.32
C GLN A 504 0.09 9.73 -14.17
N ALA A 505 0.55 9.38 -12.98
CA ALA A 505 0.07 10.03 -11.78
C ALA A 505 1.06 9.98 -10.61
N ILE A 506 0.88 10.91 -9.69
CA ILE A 506 1.50 10.96 -8.37
C ILE A 506 0.37 10.99 -7.34
N MET A 507 0.42 10.14 -6.32
CA MET A 507 -0.36 10.32 -5.10
C MET A 507 0.57 10.83 -4.02
N TYR A 508 0.21 11.95 -3.42
CA TYR A 508 0.95 12.51 -2.30
C TYR A 508 0.55 11.77 -1.02
N ASP A 509 1.49 11.67 -0.09
CA ASP A 509 1.23 11.27 1.30
C ASP A 509 1.28 12.51 2.17
N TYR A 510 2.43 13.18 2.19
CA TYR A 510 2.63 14.34 3.04
C TYR A 510 3.65 15.31 2.45
N ILE A 511 3.41 16.60 2.62
CA ILE A 511 4.30 17.66 2.16
C ILE A 511 4.58 18.58 3.33
N ARG A 512 5.85 18.92 3.57
CA ARG A 512 6.25 19.86 4.61
C ARG A 512 7.36 20.78 4.16
N LEU A 513 7.19 22.09 4.37
CA LEU A 513 8.27 23.05 4.26
C LEU A 513 8.85 23.35 5.64
N GLU A 514 10.16 23.20 5.78
CA GLU A 514 10.94 23.49 6.99
C GLU A 514 11.80 24.73 6.78
N ALA A 515 11.85 25.58 7.80
CA ALA A 515 12.82 26.67 7.90
C ALA A 515 14.26 26.11 7.97
N PRO A 516 15.27 26.93 7.67
CA PRO A 516 16.65 26.58 7.98
C PRO A 516 16.82 26.29 9.49
N PRO A 517 17.83 25.48 9.87
CA PRO A 517 18.15 25.30 11.28
C PRO A 517 18.46 26.68 11.91
N PRO A 518 18.13 26.88 13.21
CA PRO A 518 18.55 28.09 13.90
C PRO A 518 20.08 28.23 13.78
N PRO A 519 20.61 29.46 13.63
CA PRO A 519 22.04 29.67 13.62
C PRO A 519 22.60 29.03 14.88
N SER A 520 23.60 28.15 14.72
CA SER A 520 24.23 27.48 15.84
C SER A 520 24.65 28.55 16.84
N SER A 521 23.97 28.65 17.97
CA SER A 521 24.51 29.35 19.12
C SER A 521 25.85 28.68 19.36
N ALA A 522 26.93 29.44 19.19
CA ALA A 522 28.21 29.03 19.69
C ALA A 522 28.00 28.70 21.16
N HIS A 523 27.90 27.42 21.50
CA HIS A 523 28.11 26.97 22.86
C HIS A 523 29.56 27.31 23.14
N GLY A 524 29.74 28.52 23.65
CA GLY A 524 30.98 28.96 24.24
C GLY A 524 31.36 27.93 25.30
N LEU A 525 32.57 27.41 25.14
CA LEU A 525 33.38 26.94 26.23
C LEU A 525 33.14 27.81 27.47
N LEU A 526 32.54 27.22 28.51
CA LEU A 526 32.82 27.55 29.90
C LEU A 526 32.88 26.26 30.69
#